data_AF-A0A1Y2MKU6-F1
#
_entry.id   AF-A0A1Y2MKU6-F1
#
_cell.length_a   1.000
_cell.length_b   1.000
_cell.length_c   1.000
_cell.angle_alpha   90.00
_cell.angle_beta   90.00
_cell.angle_gamma   90.00
#
_symmetry.space_group_name_H-M   'P 1'
#
loop_
_entity.id
_entity.type
_entity.pdbx_description
1 polymer ?
#
loop_
_entity_poly.entity_id
_entity_poly.type
_entity_poly.pdbx_seq_one_letter_code
_entity_poly.pdbx_strand_id
1 'polypeptide(L)'
;MTVDGADYQVGANIWGSTYTMTGGPGGPDAVVATAERVARKHWTVTADGRSYRFRRASMWSSEQLLVEGDQTLGSVRRLSWWRGGAEAELPGLSLPVQLFVVAVVLSMWEKQQNAAAGGGGG
;
A
#
# COMPACT_ATOMS: atom_id res chain seq x y z
N MET A 1 -2.63 -3.93 14.28
CA MET A 1 -1.94 -5.20 13.99
C MET A 1 -0.74 -5.32 14.90
N THR A 2 -0.43 -6.51 15.40
CA THR A 2 0.76 -6.74 16.22
C THR A 2 1.82 -7.40 15.36
N VAL A 3 3.03 -6.84 15.33
CA VAL A 3 4.18 -7.35 14.57
C VAL A 3 5.37 -7.38 15.52
N ASP A 4 5.99 -8.55 15.69
CA ASP A 4 7.10 -8.77 16.62
C ASP A 4 6.84 -8.22 18.04
N GLY A 5 5.60 -8.38 18.52
CA GLY A 5 5.17 -7.94 19.85
C GLY A 5 4.90 -6.45 20.00
N ALA A 6 5.01 -5.67 18.92
CA ALA A 6 4.66 -4.25 18.91
C ALA A 6 3.36 -3.99 18.14
N ASP A 7 2.55 -3.07 18.66
CA ASP A 7 1.27 -2.72 18.04
C ASP A 7 1.44 -1.60 17.02
N TYR A 8 0.79 -1.78 15.88
CA TYR A 8 0.76 -0.85 14.76
C TYR A 8 -0.68 -0.56 14.34
N GLN A 9 -0.96 0.67 13.99
CA GLN A 9 -2.26 1.11 13.46
C GLN A 9 -2.07 1.74 12.09
N VAL A 10 -2.99 1.43 11.17
CA VAL A 10 -3.02 2.06 9.84
C VAL A 10 -4.26 2.94 9.77
N GLY A 11 -4.03 4.24 9.63
CA GLY A 11 -5.05 5.25 9.40
C GLY A 11 -5.06 5.72 7.95
N ALA A 12 -6.20 6.22 7.50
CA ALA A 12 -6.33 6.89 6.21
C ALA A 12 -6.97 8.27 6.40
N ASN A 13 -6.62 9.24 5.56
CA ASN A 13 -7.40 10.48 5.49
C ASN A 13 -8.81 10.22 4.93
N ILE A 14 -9.72 11.18 5.05
CA ILE A 14 -11.13 11.06 4.61
C ILE A 14 -11.23 10.66 3.13
N TRP A 15 -10.31 11.11 2.30
CA TRP A 15 -10.25 10.80 0.87
C TRP A 15 -9.54 9.46 0.56
N GLY A 16 -8.94 8.84 1.58
CA GLY A 16 -7.91 7.79 1.54
C GLY A 16 -6.99 7.84 0.32
N SER A 17 -6.41 9.02 0.11
CA SER A 17 -5.29 9.26 -0.79
C SER A 17 -3.96 9.31 -0.04
N THR A 18 -4.05 9.46 1.30
CA THR A 18 -2.94 9.41 2.24
C THR A 18 -3.25 8.39 3.32
N TYR A 19 -2.27 7.56 3.62
CA TYR A 19 -2.33 6.57 4.70
C TYR A 19 -1.14 6.77 5.62
N THR A 20 -1.32 6.55 6.91
CA THR A 20 -0.26 6.66 7.92
C THR A 20 -0.26 5.41 8.76
N MET A 21 0.93 4.87 9.00
CA MET A 21 1.13 3.83 10.02
C MET A 21 1.76 4.45 11.26
N THR A 22 1.12 4.25 12.41
CA THR A 22 1.64 4.62 13.72
C THR A 22 1.88 3.41 14.60
N GLY A 23 2.68 3.57 15.66
CA GLY A 23 2.93 2.54 16.66
C GLY A 23 4.38 2.08 16.71
N GLY A 24 4.57 0.83 17.13
CA GLY A 24 5.88 0.21 17.22
C GLY A 24 6.67 0.61 18.48
N PRO A 25 7.99 0.37 18.50
CA PRO A 25 8.85 0.61 19.66
C PRO A 25 8.91 2.08 20.12
N GLY A 26 8.60 3.02 19.23
CA GLY A 26 8.56 4.45 19.53
C GLY A 26 7.30 4.91 20.29
N GLY A 27 6.35 4.01 20.54
CA GLY A 27 5.07 4.30 21.19
C GLY A 27 3.89 4.36 20.20
N PRO A 28 2.65 4.45 20.72
CA PRO A 28 1.42 4.29 19.92
C PRO A 28 1.24 5.33 18.81
N ASP A 29 1.77 6.55 19.01
CA ASP A 29 1.62 7.67 18.07
C ASP A 29 2.85 7.87 17.16
N ALA A 30 3.89 7.05 17.32
CA ALA A 30 5.11 7.18 16.52
C ALA A 30 4.83 6.83 15.06
N VAL A 31 5.07 7.76 14.14
CA VAL A 31 4.87 7.53 12.70
C VAL A 31 5.99 6.65 12.16
N VAL A 32 5.61 5.48 11.65
CA VAL A 32 6.55 4.49 11.09
C VAL A 32 6.58 4.57 9.57
N ALA A 33 5.43 4.80 8.94
CA ALA A 33 5.33 4.94 7.49
C ALA A 33 4.20 5.88 7.09
N THR A 34 4.34 6.52 5.93
CA THR A 34 3.28 7.33 5.30
C THR A 34 3.21 7.00 3.81
N ALA A 35 2.01 6.77 3.29
CA ALA A 35 1.76 6.62 1.87
C ALA A 35 1.00 7.84 1.34
N GLU A 36 1.39 8.36 0.19
CA GLU A 36 0.80 9.56 -0.40
C GLU A 36 0.44 9.35 -1.86
N ARG A 37 -0.58 10.09 -2.32
CA ARG A 37 -1.10 10.03 -3.70
C ARG A 37 -1.54 8.62 -4.10
N VAL A 38 -2.00 7.83 -3.13
CA VAL A 38 -2.51 6.48 -3.35
C VAL A 38 -3.66 6.53 -4.39
N ALA A 39 -3.76 5.48 -5.20
CA ALA A 39 -4.66 5.36 -6.36
C ALA A 39 -4.33 6.25 -7.58
N ARG A 40 -3.27 7.06 -7.55
CA ARG A 40 -2.74 7.74 -8.75
C ARG A 40 -1.82 6.80 -9.55
N LYS A 41 -1.42 7.21 -10.76
CA LYS A 41 -0.48 6.47 -11.62
C LYS A 41 0.84 6.16 -10.90
N HIS A 42 1.30 7.10 -10.09
CA HIS A 42 2.45 6.98 -9.21
C HIS A 42 2.06 7.40 -7.81
N TRP A 43 2.56 6.67 -6.81
CA TRP A 43 2.36 6.96 -5.40
C TRP A 43 3.65 6.61 -4.65
N THR A 44 3.79 7.10 -3.42
CA THR A 44 5.04 6.99 -2.68
C THR A 44 4.75 6.51 -1.27
N VAL A 45 5.64 5.67 -0.73
CA VAL A 45 5.72 5.34 0.69
C VAL A 45 7.00 5.92 1.26
N THR A 46 6.90 6.69 2.33
CA THR A 46 8.05 7.17 3.11
C THR A 46 8.11 6.39 4.42
N ALA A 47 9.23 5.74 4.68
CA ALA A 47 9.50 4.97 5.90
C ALA A 47 11.01 4.85 6.12
N ASP A 48 11.45 4.74 7.36
CA ASP A 48 12.88 4.56 7.71
C ASP A 48 13.80 5.63 7.06
N GLY A 49 13.30 6.86 6.92
CA GLY A 49 14.02 7.96 6.26
C GLY A 49 14.18 7.82 4.74
N ARG A 50 13.56 6.82 4.11
CA ARG A 50 13.62 6.54 2.67
C ARG A 50 12.27 6.72 2.01
N SER A 51 12.28 7.06 0.73
CA SER A 51 11.07 7.13 -0.10
C SER A 51 11.08 6.04 -1.16
N TYR A 52 10.04 5.20 -1.13
CA TYR A 52 9.80 4.08 -2.01
C TYR A 52 8.71 4.46 -3.01
N ARG A 53 9.04 4.47 -4.30
CA ARG A 53 8.09 4.88 -5.34
C ARG A 53 7.38 3.66 -5.90
N PHE A 54 6.08 3.79 -6.08
CA PHE A 54 5.23 2.76 -6.66
C PHE A 54 4.56 3.26 -7.94
N ARG A 55 4.35 2.34 -8.88
CA ARG A 55 3.53 2.57 -10.08
C ARG A 55 2.71 1.34 -10.42
N ARG A 56 1.62 1.53 -11.16
CA ARG A 56 0.88 0.40 -11.75
C ARG A 56 1.72 -0.28 -12.84
N ALA A 57 1.67 -1.61 -12.92
CA ALA A 57 2.35 -2.36 -13.97
C ALA A 57 1.79 -2.04 -15.38
N SER A 58 0.48 -1.84 -15.49
CA SER A 58 -0.19 -1.39 -16.72
C SER A 58 -1.51 -0.68 -16.42
N MET A 59 -2.14 -0.07 -17.43
CA MET A 59 -3.44 0.63 -17.29
C MET A 59 -4.58 -0.30 -16.83
N TRP A 60 -4.48 -1.60 -17.14
CA TRP A 60 -5.50 -2.60 -16.83
C TRP A 60 -5.12 -3.52 -15.66
N SER A 61 -3.83 -3.55 -15.27
CA SER A 61 -3.38 -4.39 -14.17
C SER A 61 -3.67 -3.76 -12.79
N SER A 62 -4.03 -4.61 -11.83
CA SER A 62 -4.10 -4.27 -10.41
C SER A 62 -2.72 -4.34 -9.73
N GLU A 63 -1.73 -4.94 -10.39
CA GLU A 63 -0.37 -5.08 -9.89
C GLU A 63 0.33 -3.73 -9.69
N GLN A 64 0.96 -3.58 -8.53
CA GLN A 64 1.78 -2.43 -8.16
C GLN A 64 3.24 -2.83 -8.15
N LEU A 65 4.09 -2.01 -8.77
CA LEU A 65 5.52 -2.23 -8.83
C LEU A 65 6.23 -1.24 -7.94
N LEU A 66 7.11 -1.73 -7.07
CA LEU A 66 8.12 -0.92 -6.39
C LEU A 66 9.22 -0.60 -7.39
N VAL A 67 9.52 0.68 -7.59
CA VAL A 67 10.46 1.14 -8.62
C VAL A 67 11.50 2.12 -8.09
N GLU A 68 12.70 2.03 -8.65
CA GLU A 68 13.78 2.99 -8.50
C GLU A 68 14.29 3.37 -9.90
N GLY A 69 13.98 4.60 -10.34
CA GLY A 69 14.15 4.99 -11.74
C GLY A 69 13.31 4.10 -12.66
N ASP A 70 13.98 3.44 -13.61
CA ASP A 70 13.38 2.49 -14.56
C ASP A 70 13.42 1.04 -14.08
N GLN A 71 14.08 0.76 -12.95
CA GLN A 71 14.22 -0.58 -12.41
C GLN A 71 13.01 -0.94 -11.53
N THR A 72 12.48 -2.14 -11.74
CA THR A 72 11.51 -2.77 -10.82
C THR A 72 12.28 -3.52 -9.74
N LEU A 73 12.06 -3.13 -8.49
CA LEU A 73 12.69 -3.75 -7.31
C LEU A 73 11.77 -4.76 -6.64
N GLY A 74 10.46 -4.67 -6.86
CA GLY A 74 9.49 -5.55 -6.23
C GLY A 74 8.09 -5.34 -6.77
N SER A 75 7.14 -6.13 -6.28
CA SER A 75 5.75 -6.09 -6.73
C SER A 75 4.76 -6.43 -5.61
N VAL A 76 3.54 -5.94 -5.77
CA VAL A 76 2.37 -6.37 -5.01
C VAL A 76 1.29 -6.73 -6.01
N ARG A 77 0.91 -8.00 -6.04
CA ARG A 77 -0.07 -8.54 -6.97
C ARG A 77 -1.19 -9.27 -6.25
N ARG A 78 -2.35 -9.30 -6.88
CA ARG A 78 -3.50 -10.04 -6.36
C ARG A 78 -3.35 -11.51 -6.73
N LEU A 79 -3.48 -12.41 -5.74
CA LEU A 79 -3.37 -13.86 -5.97
C LEU A 79 -4.63 -14.43 -6.64
N SER A 80 -5.81 -14.00 -6.17
CA SER A 80 -7.09 -14.42 -6.73
C SER A 80 -8.13 -13.32 -6.60
N TRP A 81 -8.93 -13.13 -7.65
CA TRP A 81 -10.09 -12.26 -7.63
C TRP A 81 -11.26 -12.82 -6.81
N TRP A 82 -11.34 -14.15 -6.65
CA TRP A 82 -12.48 -14.82 -6.03
C TRP A 82 -12.22 -15.27 -4.60
N ARG A 83 -10.99 -15.69 -4.29
CA ARG A 83 -10.60 -16.15 -2.94
C ARG A 83 -9.95 -15.06 -2.09
N GLY A 84 -9.77 -13.87 -2.67
CA GLY A 84 -8.97 -12.80 -2.05
C GLY A 84 -7.49 -13.19 -1.96
N GLY A 85 -6.70 -12.27 -1.42
CA GLY A 85 -5.27 -12.48 -1.19
C GLY A 85 -4.38 -11.59 -2.06
N ALA A 86 -3.28 -11.16 -1.45
CA ALA A 86 -2.21 -10.42 -2.08
C ALA A 86 -0.89 -11.15 -1.84
N GLU A 87 -0.02 -11.12 -2.83
CA GLU A 87 1.38 -11.52 -2.71
C GLU A 87 2.21 -10.25 -2.86
N ALA A 88 3.18 -10.09 -1.96
CA ALA A 88 4.05 -8.93 -1.93
C ALA A 88 5.50 -9.38 -1.88
N GLU A 89 6.27 -8.97 -2.86
CA GLU A 89 7.73 -9.09 -2.92
C GLU A 89 8.30 -7.68 -2.80
N LEU A 90 8.73 -7.31 -1.60
CA LEU A 90 9.15 -5.94 -1.27
C LEU A 90 10.55 -5.96 -0.63
N PRO A 91 11.61 -6.29 -1.40
CA PRO A 91 12.95 -6.38 -0.86
C PRO A 91 13.42 -5.04 -0.31
N GLY A 92 14.09 -5.07 0.83
CA GLY A 92 14.64 -3.90 1.49
C GLY A 92 13.64 -3.10 2.34
N LEU A 93 12.37 -3.51 2.41
CA LEU A 93 11.39 -2.95 3.36
C LEU A 93 11.33 -3.81 4.62
N SER A 94 11.24 -3.16 5.79
CA SER A 94 10.98 -3.85 7.06
C SER A 94 9.59 -4.49 7.07
N LEU A 95 9.39 -5.57 7.84
CA LEU A 95 8.13 -6.31 7.88
C LEU A 95 6.90 -5.41 8.18
N PRO A 96 6.94 -4.47 9.15
CA PRO A 96 5.83 -3.55 9.37
C PRO A 96 5.51 -2.71 8.12
N VAL A 97 6.53 -2.23 7.41
CA VAL A 97 6.37 -1.42 6.20
C VAL A 97 5.83 -2.25 5.04
N GLN A 98 6.22 -3.52 4.92
CA GLN A 98 5.64 -4.43 3.93
C GLN A 98 4.13 -4.64 4.18
N LEU A 99 3.74 -4.87 5.44
CA LEU A 99 2.33 -5.02 5.83
C LEU A 99 1.54 -3.73 5.59
N PHE A 100 2.14 -2.57 5.87
CA PHE A 100 1.55 -1.27 5.55
C PHE A 100 1.29 -1.12 4.04
N VAL A 101 2.28 -1.41 3.20
CA VAL A 101 2.12 -1.37 1.73
C VAL A 101 0.99 -2.28 1.28
N VAL A 102 0.93 -3.53 1.79
CA VAL A 102 -0.13 -4.48 1.47
C VAL A 102 -1.50 -3.93 1.86
N ALA A 103 -1.66 -3.39 3.08
CA ALA A 103 -2.92 -2.81 3.54
C ALA A 103 -3.37 -1.64 2.64
N VAL A 104 -2.45 -0.75 2.28
CA VAL A 104 -2.72 0.38 1.37
C VAL A 104 -3.17 -0.10 -0.01
N VAL A 105 -2.49 -1.10 -0.57
CA VAL A 105 -2.82 -1.65 -1.89
C VAL A 105 -4.18 -2.37 -1.88
N LEU A 106 -4.49 -3.12 -0.82
CA LEU A 106 -5.80 -3.75 -0.65
C LEU A 106 -6.92 -2.71 -0.59
N SER A 107 -6.78 -1.67 0.24
CA SER A 107 -7.74 -0.57 0.32
C SER A 107 -7.92 0.16 -1.00
N MET A 108 -6.84 0.35 -1.76
CA MET A 108 -6.90 0.93 -3.10
C MET A 108 -7.71 0.05 -4.07
N TRP A 109 -7.52 -1.27 -4.05
CA TRP A 109 -8.29 -2.18 -4.91
C TRP A 109 -9.76 -2.27 -4.52
N GLU A 110 -10.10 -2.18 -3.23
CA GLU A 110 -11.49 -2.10 -2.77
C GLU A 110 -12.17 -0.84 -3.28
N LYS A 111 -11.50 0.32 -3.18
CA LYS A 111 -12.02 1.58 -3.73
C LYS A 111 -12.25 1.53 -5.23
N GLN A 112 -11.33 0.95 -5.99
CA GLN A 112 -11.48 0.80 -7.44
C GLN A 112 -12.68 -0.09 -7.82
N GLN A 113 -12.90 -1.17 -7.09
CA GLN A 113 -14.06 -2.04 -7.29
C GLN A 113 -15.39 -1.33 -6.97
N ASN A 114 -15.44 -0.60 -5.86
CA ASN A 114 -16.64 0.17 -5.48
C ASN A 114 -16.97 1.28 -6.49
N ALA A 115 -15.95 1.94 -7.05
CA ALA A 115 -16.15 2.93 -8.10
C ALA A 115 -16.64 2.31 -9.42
N ALA A 116 -16.15 1.13 -9.80
CA ALA A 116 -16.59 0.42 -11.00
C ALA A 116 -18.05 -0.07 -10.89
N ALA A 117 -18.47 -0.52 -9.71
CA ALA A 117 -19.85 -0.95 -9.46
C ALA A 117 -20.88 0.20 -9.53
N GLY A 118 -20.47 1.43 -9.19
CA GLY A 118 -21.33 2.62 -9.28
C GLY A 118 -21.45 3.24 -10.68
N GLY A 119 -20.59 2.86 -11.63
CA GLY A 119 -20.55 3.43 -12.98
C GLY A 119 -21.38 2.68 -14.04
N GLY A 120 -22.06 1.59 -13.66
CA GLY A 120 -22.81 0.71 -14.58
C GLY A 120 -24.27 1.10 -14.81
N GLY A 121 -24.69 2.31 -14.43
CA GLY A 121 -26.04 2.83 -14.66
C GLY A 121 -26.00 4.07 -15.54
N GLY A 122 -26.01 3.87 -16.85
CA GLY A 122 -26.19 4.89 -17.89
C GLY A 122 -26.92 4.29 -19.07
#